data_AF-A0A9P7KHI4-F1
#
_entry.id   AF-A0A9P7KHI4-F1
#
_cell.length_a   1.000
_cell.length_b   1.000
_cell.length_c   1.000
_cell.angle_alpha   90.00
_cell.angle_beta   90.00
_cell.angle_gamma   90.00
#
_symmetry.space_group_name_H-M   'P 1'
#
loop_
_entity.id
_entity.type
_entity.pdbx_description
1 polymer ?
#
loop_
_entity_poly.entity_id
_entity_poly.type
_entity_poly.pdbx_seq_one_letter_code
_entity_poly.pdbx_strand_id
1 'polypeptide(L)'
;MALQPTFFVFDSVRDGKGPTLKMTAKRYTSGKSSENSRGLTLILTHCIGSHKEQWEPAIERMFELQRSKPPHQRIREAWSFDWQNHGDAAVLNREALLKRPQGVSVYEWATALAEFLQSPQMRGHRIVGMGHSAGAGAVMLAAKDFPPTNLPYAAIVLIEAAMVTRAVFNSQLEDRMEQMNFAVNATLTRRDTWESRETAAAWLAKRYPWSEWDPRVVRLLAVRSSTSVSQDRADSDRLIAARLTAD
;
A
#
# COMPACT_ATOMS: atom_id res chain seq x y z
N MET A 1 10.04 6.92 22.53
CA MET A 1 10.57 7.82 21.50
C MET A 1 9.58 7.83 20.36
N ALA A 2 9.23 9.01 19.85
CA ALA A 2 8.30 9.17 18.74
C ALA A 2 8.88 8.55 17.45
N LEU A 3 7.99 8.16 16.53
CA LEU A 3 8.39 7.77 15.18
C LEU A 3 8.94 8.97 14.42
N GLN A 4 9.97 8.73 13.62
CA GLN A 4 10.60 9.72 12.74
C GLN A 4 10.31 9.33 11.29
N PRO A 5 9.27 9.89 10.65
CA PRO A 5 8.95 9.61 9.26
C PRO A 5 9.89 10.36 8.31
N THR A 6 10.26 9.74 7.20
CA THR A 6 10.96 10.38 6.07
C THR A 6 10.29 9.95 4.78
N PHE A 7 9.98 10.91 3.90
CA PHE A 7 9.25 10.68 2.65
C PHE A 7 10.20 10.43 1.48
N PHE A 8 9.81 9.52 0.59
CA PHE A 8 10.57 9.13 -0.59
C PHE A 8 9.65 9.03 -1.82
N VAL A 9 10.23 9.34 -2.97
CA VAL A 9 9.62 9.11 -4.29
C VAL A 9 10.59 8.25 -5.09
N PHE A 10 10.07 7.19 -5.69
CA PHE A 10 10.81 6.29 -6.56
C PHE A 10 10.18 6.31 -7.94
N ASP A 11 11.01 6.35 -8.96
CA ASP A 11 10.58 6.06 -10.32
C ASP A 11 10.42 4.54 -10.44
N SER A 12 9.24 4.07 -10.84
CA SER A 12 8.99 2.66 -11.13
C SER A 12 9.04 2.43 -12.64
N VAL A 13 9.97 1.59 -13.08
CA VAL A 13 10.16 1.34 -14.51
C VAL A 13 9.05 0.38 -14.96
N ARG A 14 8.30 0.81 -15.98
CA ARG A 14 7.47 -0.10 -16.77
C ARG A 14 8.35 -0.75 -17.84
N ASP A 15 7.97 -1.92 -18.33
CA ASP A 15 8.59 -2.66 -19.45
C ASP A 15 8.68 -1.91 -20.82
N GLY A 16 9.11 -0.64 -20.83
CA GLY A 16 9.38 0.18 -22.02
C GLY A 16 8.17 0.75 -22.76
N LYS A 17 6.92 0.48 -22.33
CA LYS A 17 5.70 0.77 -23.12
C LYS A 17 4.83 1.95 -22.66
N GLY A 18 5.34 2.88 -21.86
CA GLY A 18 4.60 4.08 -21.44
C GLY A 18 5.35 4.98 -20.45
N PRO A 19 4.71 6.07 -19.96
CA PRO A 19 5.33 6.96 -18.98
C PRO A 19 5.62 6.19 -17.69
N THR A 20 6.84 6.34 -17.17
CA THR A 20 7.27 5.86 -15.86
C THR A 20 6.32 6.37 -14.78
N LEU A 21 5.69 5.48 -14.04
CA LEU A 21 4.88 5.84 -12.88
C LEU A 21 5.76 5.97 -11.66
N LYS A 22 5.35 6.81 -10.71
CA LYS A 22 6.06 7.02 -9.45
C LYS A 22 5.43 6.19 -8.33
N MET A 23 6.26 5.57 -7.49
CA MET A 23 5.86 4.96 -6.23
C MET A 23 6.34 5.85 -5.08
N THR A 24 5.47 6.13 -4.12
CA THR A 24 5.83 6.95 -2.95
C THR A 24 5.93 6.08 -1.71
N ALA A 25 6.84 6.42 -0.80
CA ALA A 25 6.99 5.70 0.45
C ALA A 25 7.26 6.62 1.63
N LYS A 26 7.01 6.10 2.83
CA LYS A 26 7.52 6.64 4.08
C LYS A 26 8.37 5.60 4.79
N ARG A 27 9.57 6.01 5.20
CA ARG A 27 10.46 5.29 6.11
C ARG A 27 10.22 5.78 7.54
N TYR A 28 10.18 4.88 8.50
CA TYR A 28 9.99 5.16 9.91
C TYR A 28 11.12 4.57 10.74
N THR A 29 11.72 5.39 11.59
CA THR A 29 12.70 4.99 12.61
C THR A 29 12.26 5.45 14.00
N SER A 30 12.88 4.93 15.06
CA SER A 30 12.67 5.40 16.43
C SER A 30 14.02 5.55 17.14
N GLY A 31 14.39 6.79 17.47
CA GLY A 31 15.70 7.08 18.06
C GLY A 31 16.84 6.59 17.16
N LYS A 32 17.69 5.71 17.69
CA LYS A 32 18.84 5.14 16.96
C LYS A 32 18.53 3.80 16.28
N SER A 33 17.26 3.47 16.04
CA SER A 33 16.88 2.16 15.48
C SER A 33 17.57 1.86 14.15
N SER A 34 17.80 2.87 13.31
CA SER A 34 18.46 2.73 12.00
C SER A 34 19.93 2.26 12.09
N GLU A 35 20.59 2.48 13.23
CA GLU A 35 21.97 2.06 13.49
C GLU A 35 22.07 0.54 13.78
N ASN A 36 20.94 -0.11 14.12
CA ASN A 36 20.91 -1.55 14.40
C ASN A 36 20.94 -2.37 13.10
N SER A 37 22.14 -2.61 12.57
CA SER A 37 22.36 -3.39 11.35
C SER A 37 21.85 -4.83 11.41
N ARG A 38 21.67 -5.39 12.61
CA ARG A 38 21.10 -6.75 12.82
C ARG A 38 19.57 -6.77 12.89
N GLY A 39 18.94 -5.60 13.00
CA GLY A 39 17.50 -5.46 13.15
C GLY A 39 16.72 -5.79 11.88
N LEU A 40 15.41 -5.92 12.05
CA LEU A 40 14.47 -6.21 10.99
C LEU A 40 14.08 -4.93 10.24
N THR A 41 13.97 -5.03 8.92
CA THR A 41 13.34 -3.99 8.09
C THR A 41 11.94 -4.45 7.72
N LEU A 42 10.92 -3.70 8.11
CA LEU A 42 9.54 -4.01 7.77
C LEU A 42 9.17 -3.35 6.44
N ILE A 43 8.50 -4.07 5.56
CA ILE A 43 7.97 -3.57 4.28
C ILE A 43 6.45 -3.74 4.33
N LEU A 44 5.70 -2.63 4.30
CA LEU A 44 4.26 -2.61 4.52
C LEU A 44 3.52 -2.10 3.28
N THR A 45 2.58 -2.91 2.78
CA THR A 45 1.76 -2.62 1.59
C THR A 45 0.28 -2.59 1.96
N HIS A 46 -0.42 -1.54 1.53
CA HIS A 46 -1.83 -1.32 1.89
C HIS A 46 -2.82 -2.12 1.02
N CYS A 47 -4.09 -2.14 1.44
CA CYS A 47 -5.20 -2.65 0.64
C CYS A 47 -5.72 -1.59 -0.33
N ILE A 48 -6.60 -1.99 -1.26
CA ILE A 48 -7.24 -1.04 -2.20
C ILE A 48 -8.06 0.00 -1.43
N GLY A 49 -8.03 1.25 -1.91
CA GLY A 49 -8.79 2.36 -1.33
C GLY A 49 -8.23 2.88 -0.01
N SER A 50 -6.97 2.57 0.29
CA SER A 50 -6.22 3.13 1.41
C SER A 50 -4.88 3.72 0.93
N HIS A 51 -3.96 4.05 1.84
CA HIS A 51 -2.64 4.60 1.55
C HIS A 51 -1.63 4.26 2.64
N LYS A 52 -0.34 4.52 2.38
CA LYS A 52 0.81 4.11 3.20
C LYS A 52 0.70 4.51 4.69
N GLU A 53 0.18 5.70 5.00
CA GLU A 53 0.07 6.19 6.38
C GLU A 53 -0.91 5.39 7.24
N GLN A 54 -1.80 4.57 6.67
CA GLN A 54 -2.70 3.72 7.48
C GLN A 54 -1.93 2.83 8.48
N TRP A 55 -0.67 2.53 8.17
CA TRP A 55 0.18 1.68 8.98
C TRP A 55 0.79 2.40 10.18
N GLU A 56 0.74 3.73 10.25
CA GLU A 56 1.43 4.50 11.29
C GLU A 56 1.07 4.06 12.72
N PRO A 57 -0.22 3.85 13.08
CA PRO A 57 -0.56 3.36 14.42
C PRO A 57 -0.02 1.96 14.72
N ALA A 58 0.01 1.07 13.73
CA ALA A 58 0.55 -0.28 13.87
C ALA A 58 2.08 -0.27 14.00
N ILE A 59 2.77 0.53 13.17
CA ILE A 59 4.22 0.72 13.20
C ILE A 59 4.64 1.28 14.57
N GLU A 60 3.95 2.30 15.07
CA GLU A 60 4.21 2.89 16.38
C GLU A 60 4.14 1.82 17.47
N ARG A 61 3.05 1.05 17.48
CA ARG A 61 2.85 -0.01 18.46
C ARG A 61 3.90 -1.12 18.35
N MET A 62 4.30 -1.51 17.15
CA MET A 62 5.35 -2.49 16.94
C MET A 62 6.70 -2.00 17.48
N PHE A 63 7.07 -0.73 17.25
CA PHE A 63 8.28 -0.13 17.80
C PHE A 63 8.29 -0.08 19.33
N GLU A 64 7.13 0.07 19.98
CA GLU A 64 7.02 0.00 21.44
C GLU A 64 7.22 -1.42 21.98
N LEU A 65 6.53 -2.39 21.38
CA LEU A 65 6.50 -3.78 21.86
C LEU A 65 7.87 -4.47 21.76
N GLN A 66 8.70 -4.07 20.81
CA GLN A 66 10.02 -4.68 20.60
C GLN A 66 11.11 -4.23 21.59
N ARG A 67 10.88 -3.22 22.44
CA ARG A 67 11.97 -2.57 23.21
C ARG A 67 12.75 -3.52 24.13
N SER A 68 12.08 -4.51 24.70
CA SER A 68 12.70 -5.53 25.57
C SER A 68 13.33 -6.70 24.81
N LYS A 69 13.18 -6.77 23.49
CA LYS A 69 13.68 -7.87 22.66
C LYS A 69 15.20 -7.74 22.40
N PRO A 70 15.91 -8.83 22.07
CA PRO A 70 17.32 -8.74 21.68
C PRO A 70 17.50 -7.99 20.34
N PRO A 71 18.67 -7.38 20.06
CA PRO A 71 18.87 -6.51 18.88
C PRO A 71 18.48 -7.11 17.53
N HIS A 72 18.68 -8.42 17.32
CA HIS A 72 18.33 -9.08 16.06
C HIS A 72 16.82 -9.35 15.90
N GLN A 73 16.02 -9.17 16.94
CA GLN A 73 14.55 -9.22 16.88
C GLN A 73 13.93 -7.82 16.89
N ARG A 74 14.76 -6.78 16.98
CA ARG A 74 14.33 -5.39 17.00
C ARG A 74 14.13 -4.86 15.59
N ILE A 75 13.19 -3.94 15.43
CA ILE A 75 12.96 -3.23 14.16
C ILE A 75 14.05 -2.18 14.01
N ARG A 76 14.80 -2.26 12.91
CA ARG A 76 15.74 -1.26 12.44
C ARG A 76 14.98 -0.06 11.87
N GLU A 77 14.05 -0.36 10.98
CA GLU A 77 13.20 0.62 10.28
C GLU A 77 11.97 -0.07 9.70
N ALA A 78 10.93 0.72 9.40
CA ALA A 78 9.76 0.27 8.67
C ALA A 78 9.55 1.15 7.45
N TRP A 79 9.08 0.57 6.35
CA TRP A 79 8.74 1.27 5.13
C TRP A 79 7.30 0.96 4.75
N SER A 80 6.52 1.98 4.45
CA SER A 80 5.16 1.83 3.91
C SER A 80 5.09 2.51 2.55
N PHE A 81 4.38 1.90 1.60
CA PHE A 81 4.37 2.31 0.19
C PHE A 81 2.95 2.62 -0.27
N ASP A 82 2.79 3.67 -1.07
CA ASP A 82 1.59 3.84 -1.89
C ASP A 82 1.76 3.06 -3.18
N TRP A 83 0.73 2.34 -3.59
CA TRP A 83 0.57 1.90 -4.97
C TRP A 83 0.55 3.14 -5.89
N GLN A 84 1.11 3.05 -7.10
CA GLN A 84 1.23 4.14 -8.06
C GLN A 84 -0.08 4.92 -8.36
N ASN A 85 -1.26 4.32 -8.16
CA ASN A 85 -2.57 4.99 -8.30
C ASN A 85 -3.27 5.30 -6.95
N HIS A 86 -2.55 5.26 -5.83
CA HIS A 86 -3.06 5.55 -4.49
C HIS A 86 -2.25 6.65 -3.79
N GLY A 87 -2.83 7.24 -2.74
CA GLY A 87 -2.14 8.16 -1.85
C GLY A 87 -1.42 9.32 -2.55
N ASP A 88 -0.16 9.56 -2.17
CA ASP A 88 0.66 10.60 -2.81
C ASP A 88 1.03 10.25 -4.25
N ALA A 89 1.26 8.98 -4.53
CA ALA A 89 1.64 8.53 -5.86
C ALA A 89 0.56 8.83 -6.89
N ALA A 90 -0.73 8.70 -6.53
CA ALA A 90 -1.85 9.08 -7.40
C ALA A 90 -1.79 10.56 -7.83
N VAL A 91 -1.44 11.44 -6.90
CA VAL A 91 -1.30 12.88 -7.16
C VAL A 91 -0.13 13.14 -8.11
N LEU A 92 1.02 12.51 -7.86
CA LEU A 92 2.20 12.65 -8.70
C LEU A 92 2.00 12.07 -10.11
N ASN A 93 1.19 11.03 -10.23
CA ASN A 93 0.94 10.31 -11.48
C ASN A 93 -0.33 10.77 -12.20
N ARG A 94 -1.03 11.81 -11.73
CA ARG A 94 -2.37 12.21 -12.22
C ARG A 94 -2.46 12.22 -13.76
N GLU A 95 -1.55 12.93 -14.41
CA GLU A 95 -1.56 13.08 -15.88
C GLU A 95 -1.26 11.78 -16.63
N ALA A 96 -0.45 10.89 -16.04
CA ALA A 96 -0.18 9.57 -16.60
C ALA A 96 -1.36 8.61 -16.39
N LEU A 97 -2.03 8.69 -15.24
CA LEU A 97 -3.20 7.88 -14.91
C LEU A 97 -4.41 8.26 -15.77
N LEU A 98 -4.64 9.55 -16.05
CA LEU A 98 -5.71 9.99 -16.97
C LEU A 98 -5.58 9.37 -18.37
N LYS A 99 -4.36 9.04 -18.79
CA LYS A 99 -4.06 8.39 -20.08
C LYS A 99 -4.10 6.86 -20.00
N ARG A 100 -4.45 6.28 -18.85
CA ARG A 100 -4.52 4.83 -18.59
C ARG A 100 -5.90 4.44 -18.06
N PRO A 101 -6.93 4.33 -18.94
CA PRO A 101 -8.27 3.93 -18.55
C PRO A 101 -8.35 2.49 -18.02
N GLN A 102 -7.31 1.68 -18.19
CA GLN A 102 -7.17 0.34 -17.63
C GLN A 102 -6.60 0.29 -16.20
N GLY A 103 -6.24 1.44 -15.63
CA GLY A 103 -5.67 1.52 -14.29
C GLY A 103 -4.21 1.02 -14.20
N VAL A 104 -3.80 0.70 -12.96
CA VAL A 104 -2.49 0.12 -12.63
C VAL A 104 -2.74 -1.21 -11.95
N SER A 105 -2.16 -2.30 -12.47
CA SER A 105 -2.35 -3.64 -11.92
C SER A 105 -1.49 -3.89 -10.68
N VAL A 106 -1.86 -4.90 -9.88
CA VAL A 106 -1.07 -5.29 -8.69
C VAL A 106 0.30 -5.84 -9.10
N TYR A 107 0.42 -6.39 -10.31
CA TYR A 107 1.71 -6.83 -10.87
C TYR A 107 2.63 -5.64 -11.10
N GLU A 108 2.14 -4.52 -11.63
CA GLU A 108 2.95 -3.31 -11.78
C GLU A 108 3.41 -2.73 -10.43
N TRP A 109 2.58 -2.85 -9.39
CA TRP A 109 3.00 -2.49 -8.04
C TRP A 109 4.05 -3.44 -7.48
N ALA A 110 3.86 -4.75 -7.70
CA ALA A 110 4.79 -5.79 -7.27
C ALA A 110 6.15 -5.64 -7.94
N THR A 111 6.20 -5.31 -9.23
CA THR A 111 7.46 -5.03 -9.95
C THR A 111 8.18 -3.83 -9.33
N ALA A 112 7.48 -2.71 -9.08
CA ALA A 112 8.08 -1.55 -8.42
C ALA A 112 8.58 -1.88 -7.00
N LEU A 113 7.85 -2.72 -6.28
CA LEU A 113 8.26 -3.20 -4.96
C LEU A 113 9.50 -4.10 -5.06
N ALA A 114 9.57 -5.00 -6.04
CA ALA A 114 10.72 -5.85 -6.29
C ALA A 114 11.97 -5.04 -6.65
N GLU A 115 11.83 -4.00 -7.47
CA GLU A 115 12.91 -3.05 -7.78
C GLU A 115 13.44 -2.38 -6.51
N PHE A 116 12.55 -1.93 -5.62
CA PHE A 116 12.95 -1.37 -4.33
C PHE A 116 13.67 -2.41 -3.46
N LEU A 117 13.20 -3.65 -3.41
CA LEU A 117 13.82 -4.72 -2.63
C LEU A 117 15.21 -5.13 -3.17
N GLN A 118 15.45 -4.98 -4.47
CA GLN A 118 16.74 -5.21 -5.12
C GLN A 118 17.69 -4.01 -5.03
N SER A 119 17.18 -2.85 -4.61
CA SER A 119 17.96 -1.61 -4.57
C SER A 119 19.14 -1.69 -3.59
N PRO A 120 20.22 -0.91 -3.81
CA PRO A 120 21.33 -0.82 -2.88
C PRO A 120 20.91 -0.49 -1.43
N GLN A 121 19.80 0.22 -1.27
CA GLN A 121 19.22 0.61 0.02
C GLN A 121 18.81 -0.59 0.85
N MET A 122 18.41 -1.71 0.24
CA MET A 122 17.95 -2.91 0.93
C MET A 122 19.05 -3.98 1.08
N ARG A 123 20.25 -3.74 0.56
CA ARG A 123 21.34 -4.71 0.59
C ARG A 123 21.73 -5.08 2.03
N GLY A 124 21.68 -6.38 2.34
CA GLY A 124 22.03 -6.90 3.66
C GLY A 124 20.98 -6.66 4.75
N HIS A 125 19.81 -6.13 4.40
CA HIS A 125 18.69 -5.99 5.34
C HIS A 125 18.02 -7.35 5.57
N ARG A 126 17.49 -7.54 6.79
CA ARG A 126 16.65 -8.71 7.14
C ARG A 126 15.20 -8.29 7.03
N ILE A 127 14.58 -8.60 5.90
CA ILE A 127 13.31 -8.00 5.50
C ILE A 127 12.14 -8.85 5.98
N VAL A 128 11.11 -8.21 6.51
CA VAL A 128 9.80 -8.83 6.77
C VAL A 128 8.77 -8.14 5.88
N GLY A 129 8.22 -8.90 4.93
CA GLY A 129 7.15 -8.42 4.05
C GLY A 129 5.80 -8.52 4.74
N MET A 130 5.05 -7.42 4.79
CA MET A 130 3.73 -7.34 5.39
C MET A 130 2.75 -6.73 4.40
N GLY A 131 1.64 -7.39 4.14
CA GLY A 131 0.66 -6.92 3.18
C GLY A 131 -0.77 -7.18 3.63
N HIS A 132 -1.63 -6.18 3.42
CA HIS A 132 -3.06 -6.28 3.66
C HIS A 132 -3.81 -6.42 2.33
N SER A 133 -4.64 -7.46 2.19
CA SER A 133 -5.49 -7.71 1.00
C SER A 133 -4.68 -7.63 -0.31
N ALA A 134 -4.94 -6.68 -1.20
CA ALA A 134 -4.16 -6.48 -2.41
C ALA A 134 -2.65 -6.31 -2.17
N GLY A 135 -2.26 -5.64 -1.07
CA GLY A 135 -0.86 -5.54 -0.66
C GLY A 135 -0.22 -6.88 -0.30
N ALA A 136 -1.00 -7.82 0.24
CA ALA A 136 -0.53 -9.20 0.47
C ALA A 136 -0.15 -9.87 -0.87
N GLY A 137 -0.95 -9.64 -1.91
CA GLY A 137 -0.64 -10.04 -3.28
C GLY A 137 0.63 -9.38 -3.81
N ALA A 138 0.79 -8.06 -3.62
CA ALA A 138 1.99 -7.33 -4.05
C ALA A 138 3.28 -7.87 -3.40
N VAL A 139 3.26 -8.14 -2.09
CA VAL A 139 4.41 -8.73 -1.36
C VAL A 139 4.79 -10.10 -1.93
N MET A 140 3.80 -10.95 -2.17
CA MET A 140 4.01 -12.30 -2.71
C MET A 140 4.46 -12.29 -4.17
N LEU A 141 3.88 -11.42 -5.00
CA LEU A 141 4.27 -11.26 -6.40
C LEU A 141 5.68 -10.70 -6.52
N ALA A 142 6.06 -9.74 -5.69
CA ALA A 142 7.41 -9.18 -5.70
C ALA A 142 8.49 -10.24 -5.41
N ALA A 143 8.16 -11.30 -4.66
CA ALA A 143 9.07 -12.41 -4.42
C ALA A 143 9.41 -13.21 -5.69
N LYS A 144 8.57 -13.17 -6.73
CA LYS A 144 8.78 -13.92 -7.98
C LYS A 144 9.98 -13.42 -8.78
N ASP A 145 10.37 -12.17 -8.58
CA ASP A 145 11.53 -11.57 -9.25
C ASP A 145 12.86 -11.96 -8.60
N PHE A 146 12.82 -12.84 -7.59
CA PHE A 146 13.99 -13.36 -6.88
C PHE A 146 14.17 -14.87 -7.12
N PRO A 147 15.41 -15.37 -7.17
CA PRO A 147 15.67 -16.80 -7.21
C PRO A 147 15.07 -17.50 -5.98
N PRO A 148 14.47 -18.71 -6.10
CA PRO A 148 13.89 -19.43 -4.97
C PRO A 148 14.89 -19.73 -3.83
N THR A 149 16.18 -19.77 -4.14
CA THR A 149 17.28 -19.98 -3.18
C THR A 149 17.71 -18.70 -2.45
N ASN A 150 17.23 -17.54 -2.88
CA ASN A 150 17.61 -16.24 -2.35
C ASN A 150 16.42 -15.27 -2.35
N LEU A 151 15.37 -15.63 -1.62
CA LEU A 151 14.21 -14.78 -1.43
C LEU A 151 14.57 -13.51 -0.63
N PRO A 152 13.90 -12.38 -0.87
CA PRO A 152 14.22 -11.12 -0.19
C PRO A 152 13.77 -11.11 1.27
N TYR A 153 12.82 -11.97 1.63
CA TYR A 153 12.13 -11.95 2.92
C TYR A 153 12.64 -13.03 3.86
N ALA A 154 12.97 -12.63 5.09
CA ALA A 154 13.18 -13.54 6.21
C ALA A 154 11.86 -14.07 6.78
N ALA A 155 10.77 -13.31 6.64
CA ALA A 155 9.41 -13.71 7.00
C ALA A 155 8.38 -12.90 6.21
N ILE A 156 7.17 -13.45 6.06
CA ILE A 156 6.05 -12.79 5.40
C ILE A 156 4.83 -12.85 6.34
N VAL A 157 4.11 -11.72 6.47
CA VAL A 157 2.86 -11.63 7.22
C VAL A 157 1.76 -11.17 6.28
N LEU A 158 0.78 -12.04 6.04
CA LEU A 158 -0.32 -11.82 5.12
C LEU A 158 -1.60 -11.54 5.93
N ILE A 159 -2.20 -10.38 5.73
CA ILE A 159 -3.37 -9.92 6.46
C ILE A 159 -4.54 -9.89 5.50
N GLU A 160 -5.60 -10.66 5.76
CA GLU A 160 -6.79 -10.77 4.90
C GLU A 160 -6.44 -11.02 3.42
N ALA A 161 -5.51 -11.95 3.17
CA ALA A 161 -5.04 -12.23 1.81
C ALA A 161 -6.09 -12.98 1.00
N ALA A 162 -6.66 -12.32 0.00
CA ALA A 162 -7.60 -12.90 -0.94
C ALA A 162 -6.90 -13.68 -2.07
N MET A 163 -5.93 -14.54 -1.73
CA MET A 163 -5.20 -15.36 -2.70
C MET A 163 -5.81 -16.75 -2.81
N VAL A 164 -6.08 -17.18 -4.04
CA VAL A 164 -6.57 -18.53 -4.35
C VAL A 164 -5.85 -19.07 -5.57
N THR A 165 -5.85 -20.40 -5.74
CA THR A 165 -5.32 -20.99 -6.97
C THR A 165 -6.23 -20.68 -8.15
N ARG A 166 -5.69 -20.71 -9.38
CA ARG A 166 -6.49 -20.53 -10.61
C ARG A 166 -7.65 -21.54 -10.71
N ALA A 167 -7.44 -22.77 -10.26
CA ALA A 167 -8.49 -23.78 -10.22
C ALA A 167 -9.65 -23.37 -9.31
N VAL A 168 -9.34 -22.93 -8.07
CA VAL A 168 -10.35 -22.45 -7.12
C VAL A 168 -11.03 -21.18 -7.62
N PHE A 169 -10.26 -20.24 -8.19
CA PHE A 169 -10.81 -19.03 -8.81
C PHE A 169 -11.84 -19.38 -9.89
N ASN A 170 -11.46 -20.24 -10.84
CA ASN A 170 -12.32 -20.63 -11.95
C ASN A 170 -13.56 -21.41 -11.50
N SER A 171 -13.45 -22.22 -10.44
CA SER A 171 -14.59 -23.00 -9.92
C SER A 171 -15.69 -22.13 -9.28
N GLN A 172 -15.38 -20.89 -8.91
CA GLN A 172 -16.30 -19.94 -8.27
C GLN A 172 -16.33 -18.61 -9.03
N LEU A 173 -16.10 -18.66 -10.35
CA LEU A 173 -15.85 -17.46 -11.15
C LEU A 173 -17.02 -16.48 -11.08
N GLU A 174 -18.26 -16.95 -11.21
CA GLU A 174 -19.45 -16.11 -11.20
C GLU A 174 -19.59 -15.34 -9.88
N ASP A 175 -19.65 -16.02 -8.74
CA ASP A 175 -19.74 -15.41 -7.41
C ASP A 175 -18.60 -14.41 -7.14
N ARG A 176 -17.37 -14.75 -7.55
CA ARG A 176 -16.20 -13.87 -7.37
C ARG A 176 -16.28 -12.63 -8.23
N MET A 177 -16.71 -12.77 -9.48
CA MET A 177 -16.90 -11.64 -10.38
C MET A 177 -18.02 -10.73 -9.89
N GLU A 178 -19.10 -11.29 -9.32
CA GLU A 178 -20.15 -10.50 -8.68
C GLU A 178 -19.62 -9.69 -7.49
N GLN A 179 -18.88 -10.33 -6.57
CA GLN A 179 -18.27 -9.65 -5.43
C GLN A 179 -17.28 -8.56 -5.85
N MET A 180 -16.46 -8.82 -6.87
CA MET A 180 -15.56 -7.83 -7.46
C MET A 180 -16.33 -6.65 -8.05
N ASN A 181 -17.38 -6.92 -8.84
CA ASN A 181 -18.21 -5.87 -9.45
C ASN A 181 -18.89 -5.01 -8.37
N PHE A 182 -19.38 -5.63 -7.30
CA PHE A 182 -19.92 -4.89 -6.16
C PHE A 182 -18.88 -3.96 -5.53
N ALA A 183 -17.67 -4.46 -5.26
CA ALA A 183 -16.58 -3.66 -4.69
C ALA A 183 -16.13 -2.52 -5.61
N VAL A 184 -16.07 -2.77 -6.92
CA VAL A 184 -15.76 -1.75 -7.94
C VAL A 184 -16.85 -0.66 -7.94
N ASN A 185 -18.12 -1.05 -8.01
CA ASN A 185 -19.24 -0.10 -8.03
C ASN A 185 -19.31 0.73 -6.75
N ALA A 186 -19.14 0.10 -5.57
CA ALA A 186 -19.08 0.80 -4.30
C ALA A 186 -17.93 1.82 -4.25
N THR A 187 -16.80 1.51 -4.90
CA THR A 187 -15.66 2.43 -5.02
C THR A 187 -15.96 3.58 -5.99
N LEU A 188 -16.57 3.32 -7.15
CA LEU A 188 -16.96 4.36 -8.12
C LEU A 188 -17.96 5.38 -7.56
N THR A 189 -18.85 4.94 -6.69
CA THR A 189 -19.85 5.81 -6.05
C THR A 189 -19.34 6.50 -4.79
N ARG A 190 -18.08 6.26 -4.41
CA ARG A 190 -17.51 6.80 -3.18
C ARG A 190 -17.33 8.30 -3.33
N ARG A 191 -17.77 9.04 -2.32
CA ARG A 191 -17.47 10.47 -2.21
C ARG A 191 -15.96 10.64 -2.04
N ASP A 192 -15.38 11.55 -2.81
CA ASP A 192 -13.94 11.78 -2.95
C ASP A 192 -13.52 13.22 -2.57
N THR A 193 -14.49 14.05 -2.20
CA THR A 193 -14.28 15.47 -1.88
C THR A 193 -15.05 15.89 -0.64
N TRP A 194 -14.40 16.67 0.23
CA TRP A 194 -14.94 17.14 1.50
C TRP A 194 -14.49 18.57 1.80
N GLU A 195 -15.30 19.29 2.56
CA GLU A 195 -15.01 20.67 2.98
C GLU A 195 -13.84 20.73 3.97
N SER A 196 -13.68 19.69 4.79
CA SER A 196 -12.60 19.61 5.77
C SER A 196 -12.21 18.16 6.07
N ARG A 197 -11.07 17.99 6.75
CA ARG A 197 -10.60 16.68 7.23
C ARG A 197 -11.54 16.10 8.28
N GLU A 198 -12.10 16.96 9.12
CA GLU A 198 -13.01 16.59 10.20
C GLU A 198 -14.33 16.06 9.63
N THR A 199 -14.87 16.72 8.60
CA THR A 199 -16.09 16.27 7.92
C THR A 199 -15.86 14.97 7.16
N ALA A 200 -14.70 14.80 6.53
CA ALA A 200 -14.29 13.53 5.92
C ALA A 200 -14.21 12.39 6.95
N ALA A 201 -13.50 12.59 8.06
CA ALA A 201 -13.36 11.59 9.12
C ALA A 201 -14.71 11.20 9.73
N ALA A 202 -15.57 12.19 10.03
CA ALA A 202 -16.91 11.96 10.57
C ALA A 202 -17.82 11.21 9.58
N TRP A 203 -17.65 11.43 8.28
CA TRP A 203 -18.39 10.71 7.24
C TRP A 203 -17.92 9.27 7.10
N LEU A 204 -16.61 9.03 7.09
CA LEU A 204 -16.00 7.70 6.98
C LEU A 204 -16.34 6.84 8.21
N ALA A 205 -16.21 7.39 9.42
CA ALA A 205 -16.44 6.67 10.68
C ALA A 205 -17.87 6.10 10.85
N LYS A 206 -18.83 6.50 10.02
CA LYS A 206 -20.21 6.00 10.02
C LYS A 206 -20.47 4.90 8.99
N ARG A 207 -19.46 4.49 8.22
CA ARG A 207 -19.63 3.60 7.07
C ARG A 207 -18.67 2.43 7.13
N TYR A 208 -19.19 1.24 6.83
CA TYR A 208 -18.37 0.05 6.64
C TYR A 208 -17.43 0.23 5.42
N PRO A 209 -16.15 -0.20 5.49
CA PRO A 209 -15.52 -0.87 6.62
C PRO A 209 -14.95 0.06 7.71
N TRP A 210 -14.86 1.37 7.45
CA TRP A 210 -14.14 2.31 8.31
C TRP A 210 -14.76 2.55 9.69
N SER A 211 -16.05 2.26 9.87
CA SER A 211 -16.69 2.31 11.19
C SER A 211 -16.07 1.33 12.19
N GLU A 212 -15.48 0.24 11.69
CA GLU A 212 -14.82 -0.80 12.51
C GLU A 212 -13.31 -0.55 12.67
N TRP A 213 -12.75 0.48 12.01
CA TRP A 213 -11.32 0.75 12.05
C TRP A 213 -10.94 1.58 13.28
N ASP A 214 -9.67 1.47 13.70
CA ASP A 214 -9.12 2.35 14.74
C ASP A 214 -9.33 3.83 14.33
N PRO A 215 -9.92 4.69 15.19
CA PRO A 215 -10.21 6.07 14.85
C PRO A 215 -8.98 6.87 14.38
N ARG A 216 -7.76 6.50 14.81
CA ARG A 216 -6.52 7.12 14.33
C ARG A 216 -6.29 6.83 12.85
N VAL A 217 -6.57 5.60 12.41
CA VAL A 217 -6.45 5.20 10.99
C VAL A 217 -7.51 5.91 10.15
N VAL A 218 -8.75 6.00 10.63
CA VAL A 218 -9.83 6.74 9.94
C VAL A 218 -9.46 8.21 9.74
N ARG A 219 -8.87 8.85 10.76
CA ARG A 219 -8.38 10.24 10.65
C ARG A 219 -7.26 10.39 9.64
N LEU A 220 -6.32 9.44 9.58
CA LEU A 220 -5.24 9.46 8.58
C LEU A 220 -5.78 9.33 7.16
N LEU A 221 -6.81 8.50 6.96
CA LEU A 221 -7.50 8.36 5.67
C LEU A 221 -8.15 9.69 5.24
N ALA A 222 -8.84 10.36 6.18
CA ALA A 222 -9.52 11.62 5.93
C ALA A 222 -8.57 12.80 5.59
N VAL A 223 -7.34 12.81 6.15
CA VAL A 223 -6.32 13.85 5.88
C VAL A 223 -5.98 13.96 4.40
N ARG A 224 -5.97 12.82 3.70
CA ARG A 224 -5.61 12.71 2.28
C ARG A 224 -6.80 12.91 1.34
N SER A 225 -8.00 12.72 1.87
CA SER A 225 -9.23 12.79 1.12
C SER A 225 -9.69 14.26 0.96
N SER A 226 -9.35 15.14 1.91
CA SER A 226 -9.55 16.59 1.77
C SER A 226 -8.46 17.24 0.88
N THR A 227 -8.70 17.37 -0.43
CA THR A 227 -8.02 18.40 -1.22
C THR A 227 -9.04 19.48 -1.59
N SER A 228 -8.71 20.72 -1.22
CA SER A 228 -9.54 21.90 -1.40
C SER A 228 -9.97 22.09 -2.86
N VAL A 229 -11.24 22.45 -3.01
CA VAL A 229 -12.03 22.71 -4.21
C VAL A 229 -11.25 23.41 -5.35
N SER A 230 -11.09 22.71 -6.47
CA SER A 230 -11.19 23.28 -7.81
C SER A 230 -11.89 22.27 -8.73
N GLN A 231 -12.80 22.77 -9.56
CA GLN A 231 -13.98 22.09 -10.14
C GLN A 231 -13.74 20.96 -11.17
N ASP A 232 -12.53 20.45 -11.38
CA ASP A 232 -12.23 19.51 -12.49
C ASP A 232 -11.73 18.12 -12.05
N ARG A 233 -12.27 17.55 -10.96
CA ARG A 233 -11.71 16.35 -10.31
C ARG A 233 -12.56 15.08 -10.29
N ALA A 234 -13.67 15.02 -11.02
CA ALA A 234 -14.54 13.84 -11.10
C ALA A 234 -13.88 12.56 -11.69
N ASP A 235 -12.63 12.63 -12.16
CA ASP A 235 -11.99 11.55 -12.93
C ASP A 235 -10.86 10.79 -12.19
N SER A 236 -10.34 11.23 -11.03
CA SER A 236 -9.24 10.51 -10.38
C SER A 236 -9.67 9.22 -9.67
N ASP A 237 -10.84 9.22 -9.04
CA ASP A 237 -11.35 8.03 -8.34
C ASP A 237 -12.01 7.04 -9.32
N ARG A 238 -12.46 7.52 -10.49
CA ARG A 238 -12.82 6.67 -11.64
C ARG A 238 -11.66 5.81 -12.15
N LEU A 239 -10.41 6.26 -11.95
CA LEU A 239 -9.21 5.52 -12.35
C LEU A 239 -8.78 4.43 -11.35
N ILE A 240 -9.26 4.47 -10.09
CA ILE A 240 -9.04 3.41 -9.09
C ILE A 240 -9.91 2.18 -9.42
N ALA A 241 -11.10 2.44 -9.95
CA ALA A 241 -12.08 1.43 -10.33
C ALA A 241 -11.88 0.86 -11.75
N ALA A 242 -10.87 1.33 -12.47
CA ALA A 242 -10.42 0.77 -13.73
C ALA A 242 -9.82 -0.63 -13.50
N ARG A 243 -10.73 -1.56 -13.25
CA ARG A 243 -10.64 -2.99 -13.44
C ARG A 243 -9.62 -3.72 -12.57
N LEU A 244 -10.14 -4.11 -11.41
CA LEU A 244 -9.89 -5.41 -10.77
C LEU A 244 -10.11 -6.63 -11.68
N THR A 245 -10.30 -6.49 -13.01
CA THR A 245 -10.49 -7.62 -13.90
C THR A 245 -9.16 -8.35 -14.05
N ALA A 246 -9.14 -9.53 -13.45
CA ALA A 246 -8.27 -10.66 -13.77
C ALA A 246 -7.47 -10.49 -15.06
N ASP A 247 -6.16 -10.35 -14.88
CA ASP A 247 -5.15 -11.04 -15.68
C ASP A 247 -4.17 -11.72 -14.71
#